data_AF-A0A9J7XTP4-F1
#
_entry.id   AF-A0A9J7XTP4-F1
#
_cell.length_a   1.000
_cell.length_b   1.000
_cell.length_c   1.000
_cell.angle_alpha   90.00
_cell.angle_beta   90.00
_cell.angle_gamma   90.00
#
_symmetry.space_group_name_H-M   'P 1'
#
loop_
_entity.id
_entity.type
_entity.pdbx_description
1 polymer ?
#
loop_
_entity_poly.entity_id
_entity_poly.type
_entity_poly.pdbx_seq_one_letter_code
_entity_poly.pdbx_strand_id
1 'polypeptide(L)'
;MAMYLYHVWVRSLLRRAGVGFQARESVYELYPEFLSVYILLLQNGTCVTPTAQIQISWIFQMPLTSHSKIISRQEAQYGPANQPTPPGLTVPFDLPLQSGIYNKMLITIAGEIKLNANNFTVNFKRGSDIAFHLNPRFNEGGRQVIVRNSMIGNQWGREERELPSFPFVPGKPFELKILCTDTEFKVAVNKSHLLEYKHRIRELNQIRDLSVYGDVTLSSVNVETLQ
;
A
#
# COMPACT_ATOMS: atom_id res chain seq x y z
N MET A 1 -18.94 -6.06 23.67
CA MET A 1 -20.10 -5.19 24.01
C MET A 1 -20.25 -3.98 23.08
N ALA A 2 -19.18 -3.26 22.71
CA ALA A 2 -19.27 -2.07 21.84
C ALA A 2 -19.89 -2.31 20.45
N MET A 3 -19.59 -3.45 19.82
CA MET A 3 -20.10 -3.80 18.48
C MET A 3 -21.62 -4.06 18.46
N TYR A 4 -22.17 -4.60 19.56
CA TYR A 4 -23.61 -4.88 19.67
C TYR A 4 -24.42 -3.58 19.83
N LEU A 5 -23.91 -2.64 20.62
CA LEU A 5 -24.50 -1.31 20.78
C LEU A 5 -24.45 -0.50 19.47
N TYR A 6 -23.37 -0.65 18.68
CA TYR A 6 -23.24 -0.04 17.35
C TYR A 6 -24.28 -0.58 16.37
N HIS A 7 -24.50 -1.90 16.33
CA HIS A 7 -25.53 -2.52 15.49
C HIS A 7 -26.96 -2.07 15.85
N VAL A 8 -27.27 -1.90 17.14
CA VAL A 8 -28.58 -1.43 17.60
C VAL A 8 -28.80 0.05 17.21
N TRP A 9 -27.75 0.88 17.31
CA TRP A 9 -27.80 2.29 16.94
C TRP A 9 -28.02 2.50 15.43
N VAL A 10 -27.28 1.77 14.58
CA VAL A 10 -27.42 1.81 13.11
C VAL A 10 -28.82 1.37 12.66
N ARG A 11 -29.38 0.32 13.27
CA ARG A 11 -30.75 -0.16 12.98
C ARG A 11 -31.84 0.84 13.38
N SER A 12 -31.61 1.66 14.41
CA SER A 12 -32.55 2.71 14.84
C SER A 12 -32.51 3.91 13.90
N LEU A 13 -31.32 4.29 13.44
CA LEU A 13 -31.11 5.38 12.48
C LEU A 13 -31.76 5.08 11.12
N LEU A 14 -31.59 3.86 10.60
CA LEU A 14 -32.16 3.43 9.31
C LEU A 14 -33.70 3.35 9.35
N ARG A 15 -34.30 2.98 10.49
CA ARG A 15 -35.76 2.97 10.67
C ARG A 15 -36.37 4.37 10.69
N ARG A 16 -35.67 5.35 11.28
CA ARG A 16 -36.10 6.76 11.27
C ARG A 16 -36.01 7.41 9.89
N ALA A 17 -35.14 6.90 9.01
CA ALA A 17 -35.01 7.33 7.63
C ALA A 17 -36.04 6.67 6.67
N GLY A 18 -36.95 5.83 7.17
CA GLY A 18 -38.01 5.21 6.35
C GLY A 18 -37.51 4.13 5.37
N VAL A 19 -36.25 3.70 5.46
CA VAL A 19 -35.65 2.74 4.54
C VAL A 19 -35.93 1.31 5.01
N GLY A 20 -36.88 0.63 4.36
CA GLY A 20 -37.09 -0.80 4.53
C GLY A 20 -36.03 -1.59 3.78
N PHE A 21 -34.93 -1.95 4.45
CA PHE A 21 -33.86 -2.75 3.84
C PHE A 21 -33.82 -4.15 4.47
N GLN A 22 -34.09 -5.17 3.66
CA GLN A 22 -33.98 -6.57 4.06
C GLN A 22 -32.63 -7.12 3.59
N ALA A 23 -31.53 -6.59 4.15
CA ALA A 23 -30.19 -7.12 3.88
C ALA A 23 -29.95 -8.39 4.69
N ARG A 24 -29.52 -9.45 4.00
CA ARG A 24 -28.87 -10.61 4.64
C ARG A 24 -27.55 -10.15 5.27
N GLU A 25 -27.21 -10.73 6.43
CA GLU A 25 -26.13 -10.29 7.32
C GLU A 25 -24.71 -10.29 6.72
N SER A 26 -24.50 -10.79 5.50
CA SER A 26 -23.19 -11.01 4.89
C SER A 26 -22.57 -9.82 4.12
N VAL A 27 -23.23 -8.66 4.05
CA VAL A 27 -22.71 -7.51 3.26
C VAL A 27 -21.80 -6.58 4.07
N TYR A 28 -21.89 -6.59 5.40
CA TYR A 28 -21.14 -5.69 6.27
C TYR A 28 -19.75 -6.19 6.68
N GLU A 29 -19.45 -7.47 6.43
CA GLU A 29 -18.15 -8.07 6.80
C GLU A 29 -17.04 -7.79 5.79
N LEU A 30 -17.37 -7.33 4.58
CA LEU A 30 -16.39 -7.34 3.49
C LEU A 30 -15.66 -6.03 3.23
N TYR A 31 -16.17 -4.86 3.63
CA TYR A 31 -15.44 -3.60 3.42
C TYR A 31 -15.85 -2.47 4.39
N PRO A 32 -15.13 -2.25 5.51
CA PRO A 32 -15.44 -1.18 6.46
C PRO A 32 -15.17 0.24 5.91
N GLU A 33 -14.39 0.37 4.84
CA GLU A 33 -13.98 1.66 4.26
C GLU A 33 -15.13 2.41 3.54
N PHE A 34 -16.12 1.69 3.00
CA PHE A 34 -17.19 2.28 2.17
C PHE A 34 -18.33 2.91 2.99
N LEU A 35 -18.42 2.60 4.28
CA LEU A 35 -19.45 3.19 5.15
C LEU A 35 -19.16 4.68 5.44
N SER A 36 -17.88 5.03 5.51
CA SER A 36 -17.39 6.40 5.76
C SER A 36 -17.80 7.39 4.67
N VAL A 37 -17.74 6.96 3.41
CA VAL A 37 -18.08 7.79 2.24
C VAL A 37 -19.59 8.01 2.14
N TYR A 38 -20.39 7.00 2.47
CA TYR A 38 -21.85 7.09 2.44
C TYR A 38 -22.41 8.01 3.54
N ILE A 39 -21.80 8.01 4.73
CA ILE A 39 -22.19 8.89 5.85
C ILE A 39 -21.80 10.34 5.56
N LEU A 40 -20.65 10.59 4.93
CA LEU A 40 -20.22 11.94 4.51
C LEU A 40 -21.14 12.54 3.43
N LEU A 41 -21.70 11.71 2.55
CA LEU A 41 -22.67 12.16 1.53
C LEU A 41 -24.03 12.54 2.13
N LEU A 42 -24.39 12.03 3.30
CA LEU A 42 -25.63 12.38 4.01
C LEU A 42 -25.50 13.64 4.91
N GLN A 43 -24.27 14.00 5.32
CA GLN A 43 -24.02 15.17 6.17
C GLN A 43 -24.00 16.52 5.42
N ASN A 44 -23.84 16.50 4.09
CA ASN A 44 -23.76 17.70 3.25
C ASN A 44 -25.07 18.07 2.53
N GLY A 45 -26.20 17.48 2.91
CA GLY A 45 -27.53 17.92 2.47
C GLY A 45 -27.85 17.74 0.98
N THR A 46 -27.08 16.98 0.22
CA THR A 46 -27.44 16.65 -1.16
C THR A 46 -28.48 15.54 -1.18
N CYS A 47 -29.71 15.91 -1.50
CA CYS A 47 -30.77 14.96 -1.81
C CYS A 47 -30.46 14.23 -3.11
N VAL A 48 -30.50 12.89 -3.08
CA VAL A 48 -30.56 12.09 -4.31
C VAL A 48 -31.95 11.47 -4.31
N THR A 49 -32.85 12.05 -5.11
CA THR A 49 -34.22 11.56 -5.28
C THR A 49 -34.25 10.27 -6.10
N PRO A 50 -35.24 9.38 -5.87
CA PRO A 50 -35.29 8.07 -6.50
C PRO A 50 -35.98 8.14 -7.86
N THR A 51 -35.29 8.65 -8.88
CA THR A 51 -35.70 8.47 -10.29
C THR A 51 -34.49 8.64 -11.21
N ALA A 52 -33.66 7.60 -11.27
CA ALA A 52 -32.74 7.37 -12.38
C ALA A 52 -32.49 5.86 -12.52
N GLN A 53 -33.45 5.15 -13.10
CA GLN A 53 -33.13 3.97 -13.89
C GLN A 53 -32.62 4.46 -15.25
N ILE A 54 -31.45 4.00 -15.68
CA ILE A 54 -31.14 3.57 -17.05
C ILE A 54 -29.85 2.71 -16.98
N GLN A 55 -30.06 1.43 -17.25
CA GLN A 55 -29.23 0.49 -18.03
C GLN A 55 -27.71 0.41 -17.78
N ILE A 56 -27.30 -0.64 -17.05
CA ILE A 56 -26.16 -1.46 -17.49
C ILE A 56 -26.57 -2.93 -17.33
N SER A 57 -27.14 -3.50 -18.39
CA SER A 57 -27.42 -4.93 -18.49
C SER A 57 -27.13 -5.43 -19.90
N TRP A 58 -25.89 -5.31 -20.37
CA TRP A 58 -25.42 -6.08 -21.52
C TRP A 58 -23.93 -6.38 -21.35
N ILE A 59 -23.53 -7.60 -21.74
CA ILE A 59 -22.19 -8.23 -21.66
C ILE A 59 -21.93 -9.04 -20.36
N PHE A 60 -22.71 -10.10 -20.16
CA PHE A 60 -22.20 -11.41 -19.73
C PHE A 60 -23.05 -12.51 -20.39
N GLN A 61 -22.86 -12.67 -21.69
CA GLN A 61 -23.28 -13.89 -22.39
C GLN A 61 -22.33 -14.08 -23.57
N MET A 62 -21.48 -15.10 -23.50
CA MET A 62 -20.92 -15.83 -24.64
C MET A 62 -20.25 -17.13 -24.14
N PRO A 63 -20.17 -18.17 -24.99
CA PRO A 63 -20.48 -19.55 -24.61
C PRO A 63 -19.26 -20.37 -24.16
N LEU A 64 -19.53 -21.33 -23.29
CA LEU A 64 -18.63 -22.45 -23.04
C LEU A 64 -18.76 -23.47 -24.18
N THR A 65 -17.82 -23.48 -25.12
CA THR A 65 -17.52 -24.67 -25.90
C THR A 65 -16.05 -24.69 -26.33
N SER A 66 -15.29 -25.67 -25.86
CA SER A 66 -14.51 -26.55 -26.76
C SER A 66 -13.88 -27.72 -25.99
N HIS A 67 -14.38 -28.91 -26.33
CA HIS A 67 -13.72 -30.22 -26.36
C HIS A 67 -13.01 -30.74 -25.11
N SER A 68 -13.76 -31.55 -24.36
CA SER A 68 -13.25 -32.71 -23.64
C SER A 68 -12.62 -33.72 -24.61
N LYS A 69 -11.33 -34.01 -24.42
CA LYS A 69 -10.74 -35.28 -24.84
C LYS A 69 -10.16 -35.95 -23.60
N ILE A 70 -10.78 -37.07 -23.26
CA ILE A 70 -10.44 -38.01 -22.20
C ILE A 70 -9.01 -38.51 -22.40
N ILE A 71 -8.12 -38.30 -21.42
CA ILE A 71 -7.08 -39.27 -21.04
C ILE A 71 -6.99 -39.26 -19.50
N SER A 72 -7.41 -40.36 -18.91
CA SER A 72 -7.12 -40.75 -17.54
C SER A 72 -5.77 -41.47 -17.45
N ARG A 73 -5.20 -41.50 -16.24
CA ARG A 73 -3.86 -42.02 -15.83
C ARG A 73 -2.77 -40.95 -15.99
N GLN A 74 -1.92 -40.65 -15.00
CA GLN A 74 -1.31 -41.50 -13.98
C GLN A 74 -0.82 -40.62 -12.81
N GLU A 75 -0.52 -41.25 -11.69
CA GLU A 75 -0.16 -40.67 -10.38
C GLU A 75 0.92 -39.57 -10.46
N ALA A 76 0.74 -38.48 -9.70
CA ALA A 76 1.81 -37.53 -9.43
C ALA A 76 2.83 -38.20 -8.47
N GLN A 77 3.77 -38.96 -9.03
CA GLN A 77 5.03 -39.26 -8.37
C GLN A 77 5.74 -37.94 -8.02
N TYR A 78 6.22 -37.83 -6.79
CA TYR A 78 7.18 -36.82 -6.37
C TYR A 78 8.41 -36.88 -7.31
N GLY A 79 8.52 -35.89 -8.21
CA GLY A 79 9.72 -35.64 -9.02
C GLY A 79 10.71 -34.76 -8.25
N PRO A 80 12.02 -34.85 -8.54
CA PRO A 80 13.04 -34.28 -7.68
C PRO A 80 12.99 -32.75 -7.67
N ALA A 81 13.12 -32.18 -6.48
CA ALA A 81 13.42 -30.77 -6.28
C ALA A 81 14.70 -30.44 -7.04
N ASN A 82 14.58 -29.73 -8.16
CA ASN A 82 15.63 -28.93 -8.81
C ASN A 82 15.04 -28.24 -10.05
N GLN A 83 14.11 -27.31 -9.83
CA GLN A 83 13.99 -26.16 -10.70
C GLN A 83 14.55 -24.97 -9.91
N PRO A 84 15.55 -24.22 -10.44
CA PRO A 84 15.96 -22.98 -9.81
C PRO A 84 14.75 -22.03 -9.84
N THR A 85 14.12 -21.82 -8.70
CA THR A 85 13.26 -20.67 -8.47
C THR A 85 14.01 -19.42 -8.94
N PRO A 86 13.37 -18.50 -9.70
CA PRO A 86 13.97 -17.20 -10.00
C PRO A 86 14.56 -16.62 -8.72
N PRO A 87 15.76 -16.03 -8.73
CA PRO A 87 16.33 -15.46 -7.52
C PRO A 87 15.33 -14.43 -6.99
N GLY A 88 14.69 -14.76 -5.87
CA GLY A 88 13.78 -13.84 -5.19
C GLY A 88 14.54 -12.59 -4.80
N LEU A 89 13.86 -11.44 -4.78
CA LEU A 89 14.45 -10.21 -4.26
C LEU A 89 14.87 -10.45 -2.80
N THR A 90 16.17 -10.38 -2.53
CA THR A 90 16.72 -10.58 -1.18
C THR A 90 16.83 -9.26 -0.45
N VAL A 91 16.72 -9.30 0.88
CA VAL A 91 16.85 -8.13 1.76
C VAL A 91 18.10 -8.34 2.62
N PRO A 92 19.08 -7.41 2.66
CA PRO A 92 19.05 -6.08 2.06
C PRO A 92 19.04 -6.08 0.53
N PHE A 93 18.30 -5.14 -0.04
CA PHE A 93 18.14 -4.94 -1.48
C PHE A 93 18.74 -3.59 -1.86
N ASP A 94 19.60 -3.56 -2.87
CA ASP A 94 20.16 -2.33 -3.42
C ASP A 94 19.80 -2.19 -4.89
N LEU A 95 19.39 -0.98 -5.27
CA LEU A 95 19.02 -0.61 -6.63
C LEU A 95 19.82 0.61 -7.07
N PRO A 96 20.77 0.44 -8.00
CA PRO A 96 21.44 1.55 -8.66
C PRO A 96 20.48 2.37 -9.52
N LEU A 97 20.40 3.66 -9.24
CA LEU A 97 19.67 4.68 -9.99
C LEU A 97 20.69 5.44 -10.87
N GLN A 98 21.03 4.87 -12.03
CA GLN A 98 22.18 5.29 -12.85
C GLN A 98 22.26 6.81 -13.12
N SER A 99 21.12 7.45 -13.39
CA SER A 99 21.05 8.89 -13.70
C SER A 99 20.70 9.76 -12.48
N GLY A 100 20.68 9.17 -11.29
CA GLY A 100 20.09 9.74 -10.09
C GLY A 100 18.55 9.78 -10.15
N ILE A 101 17.94 10.41 -9.15
CA ILE A 101 16.50 10.68 -9.17
C ILE A 101 16.19 11.92 -10.01
N TYR A 102 15.01 11.95 -10.61
CA TYR A 102 14.53 13.07 -11.43
C TYR A 102 13.03 13.28 -11.24
N ASN A 103 12.53 14.44 -11.68
CA ASN A 103 11.12 14.77 -11.59
C ASN A 103 10.26 13.72 -12.31
N LYS A 104 9.14 13.35 -11.69
CA LYS A 104 8.21 12.32 -12.16
C LYS A 104 8.75 10.88 -12.11
N MET A 105 9.95 10.63 -11.56
CA MET A 105 10.40 9.27 -11.28
C MET A 105 9.53 8.68 -10.15
N LEU A 106 8.83 7.58 -10.42
CA LEU A 106 8.05 6.83 -9.46
C LEU A 106 8.75 5.50 -9.16
N ILE A 107 9.06 5.27 -7.89
CA ILE A 107 9.51 3.97 -7.40
C ILE A 107 8.33 3.29 -6.70
N THR A 108 8.03 2.05 -7.09
CA THR A 108 7.04 1.20 -6.42
C THR A 108 7.73 -0.01 -5.81
N ILE A 109 7.62 -0.16 -4.49
CA ILE A 109 8.15 -1.29 -3.71
C ILE A 109 6.95 -2.07 -3.17
N ALA A 110 6.84 -3.34 -3.55
CA ALA A 110 5.83 -4.24 -3.01
C ALA A 110 6.48 -5.38 -2.24
N GLY A 111 5.81 -5.83 -1.19
CA GLY A 111 6.37 -6.83 -0.30
C GLY A 111 5.43 -7.18 0.85
N GLU A 112 5.95 -7.89 1.84
CA GLU A 112 5.25 -8.23 3.08
C GLU A 112 6.09 -7.79 4.29
N ILE A 113 5.43 -7.24 5.30
CA ILE A 113 6.06 -6.96 6.59
C ILE A 113 6.20 -8.28 7.36
N LYS A 114 7.39 -8.59 7.90
CA LYS A 114 7.58 -9.81 8.69
C LYS A 114 6.72 -9.76 9.97
N LEU A 115 6.27 -10.94 10.45
CA LEU A 115 5.31 -11.05 11.56
C LEU A 115 5.78 -10.39 12.87
N ASN A 116 7.08 -10.42 13.15
CA ASN A 116 7.69 -9.84 14.35
C ASN A 116 8.55 -8.61 14.02
N ALA A 117 8.13 -7.82 13.03
CA ALA A 117 8.89 -6.67 12.56
C ALA A 117 9.14 -5.65 13.67
N ASN A 118 10.41 -5.28 13.85
CA ASN A 118 10.80 -4.16 14.69
C ASN A 118 10.83 -2.87 13.85
N ASN A 119 11.49 -2.92 12.70
CA ASN A 119 11.53 -1.81 11.75
C ASN A 119 11.94 -2.28 10.35
N PHE A 120 11.67 -1.45 9.34
CA PHE A 120 12.37 -1.53 8.07
C PHE A 120 12.79 -0.14 7.61
N THR A 121 13.67 -0.09 6.63
CA THR A 121 14.23 1.16 6.12
C THR A 121 14.25 1.17 4.60
N VAL A 122 13.93 2.33 4.04
CA VAL A 122 14.23 2.69 2.65
C VAL A 122 15.14 3.92 2.69
N ASN A 123 16.32 3.84 2.06
CA ASN A 123 17.21 4.98 1.90
C ASN A 123 17.40 5.33 0.44
N PHE A 124 17.43 6.63 0.15
CA PHE A 124 17.99 7.20 -1.08
C PHE A 124 19.33 7.84 -0.74
N LYS A 125 20.40 7.48 -1.45
CA LYS A 125 21.77 7.87 -1.11
C LYS A 125 22.45 8.67 -2.23
N ARG A 126 23.27 9.63 -1.80
CA ARG A 126 24.23 10.38 -2.63
C ARG A 126 25.63 10.05 -2.11
N GLY A 127 26.28 9.03 -2.67
CA GLY A 127 27.55 8.54 -2.15
C GLY A 127 27.39 8.02 -0.72
N SER A 128 28.12 8.61 0.24
CA SER A 128 28.02 8.29 1.67
C SER A 128 26.83 8.93 2.38
N ASP A 129 26.23 9.97 1.80
CA ASP A 129 25.11 10.68 2.42
C ASP A 129 23.78 9.95 2.15
N ILE A 130 22.84 10.08 3.08
CA ILE A 130 21.46 9.63 2.93
C ILE A 130 20.59 10.86 2.67
N ALA A 131 20.16 11.03 1.42
CA ALA A 131 19.31 12.14 1.00
C ALA A 131 17.91 12.03 1.61
N PHE A 132 17.36 10.81 1.65
CA PHE A 132 16.08 10.52 2.27
C PHE A 132 16.12 9.16 2.95
N HIS A 133 15.96 9.18 4.26
CA HIS A 133 15.80 8.02 5.13
C HIS A 133 14.32 7.91 5.50
N LEU A 134 13.67 6.80 5.17
CA LEU A 134 12.32 6.46 5.58
C LEU A 134 12.37 5.22 6.47
N ASN A 135 12.01 5.35 7.74
CA ASN A 135 12.15 4.26 8.70
C ASN A 135 10.88 4.08 9.54
N PRO A 136 9.94 3.23 9.07
CA PRO A 136 8.84 2.74 9.89
C PRO A 136 9.35 1.87 11.03
N ARG A 137 9.06 2.29 12.26
CA ARG A 137 9.35 1.60 13.52
C ARG A 137 8.03 1.12 14.11
N PHE A 138 7.88 -0.19 14.27
CA PHE A 138 6.65 -0.80 14.77
C PHE A 138 6.51 -0.69 16.28
N ASN A 139 7.61 -0.44 17.00
CA ASN A 139 7.61 -0.17 18.42
C ASN A 139 8.78 0.73 18.82
N GLU A 140 8.48 1.98 19.15
CA GLU A 140 9.38 2.92 19.80
C GLU A 140 8.69 3.42 21.08
N GLY A 141 9.08 2.86 22.24
CA GLY A 141 8.46 3.22 23.52
C GLY A 141 6.96 2.90 23.61
N GLY A 142 6.51 1.81 22.97
CA GLY A 142 5.11 1.40 22.93
C GLY A 142 4.27 2.10 21.86
N ARG A 143 4.90 2.86 20.95
CA ARG A 143 4.22 3.56 19.86
C ARG A 143 4.80 3.19 18.50
N GLN A 144 3.94 3.20 17.48
CA GLN A 144 4.36 3.11 16.09
C GLN A 144 4.71 4.50 15.57
N VAL A 145 5.81 4.62 14.84
CA VAL A 145 6.27 5.90 14.27
C VAL A 145 7.00 5.66 12.97
N ILE A 146 6.89 6.60 12.02
CA ILE A 146 7.74 6.60 10.83
C ILE A 146 8.66 7.81 10.94
N VAL A 147 9.95 7.52 11.10
CA VAL A 147 10.98 8.55 11.16
C VAL A 147 11.44 8.86 9.74
N ARG A 148 11.44 10.14 9.38
CA ARG A 148 12.08 10.63 8.15
C ARG A 148 13.22 11.57 8.48
N ASN A 149 14.34 11.40 7.80
CA ASN A 149 15.51 12.27 7.99
C ASN A 149 16.47 12.23 6.79
N SER A 150 17.55 13.00 6.89
CA SER A 150 18.71 12.92 6.01
C SER A 150 19.97 12.81 6.88
N MET A 151 20.97 12.08 6.39
CA MET A 151 22.31 12.04 6.98
C MET A 151 23.27 12.69 5.99
N ILE A 152 23.94 13.77 6.41
CA ILE A 152 24.89 14.51 5.57
C ILE A 152 26.21 14.63 6.35
N GLY A 153 27.31 14.19 5.75
CA GLY A 153 28.62 14.22 6.43
C GLY A 153 28.63 13.38 7.71
N ASN A 154 27.98 12.22 7.70
CA ASN A 154 27.82 11.31 8.84
C ASN A 154 27.06 11.91 10.05
N GLN A 155 26.26 12.97 9.83
CA GLN A 155 25.42 13.58 10.86
C GLN A 155 23.95 13.50 10.46
N TRP A 156 23.11 12.99 11.36
CA TRP A 156 21.66 13.03 11.20
C TRP A 156 21.15 14.45 11.40
N GLY A 157 20.25 14.89 10.51
CA GLY A 157 19.54 16.15 10.66
C GLY A 157 18.38 16.08 11.66
N ARG A 158 17.48 17.06 11.58
CA ARG A 158 16.23 17.07 12.35
C ARG A 158 15.28 16.00 11.83
N GLU A 159 14.78 15.14 12.70
CA GLU A 159 13.76 14.15 12.35
C GLU A 159 12.40 14.81 12.07
N GLU A 160 11.66 14.24 11.12
CA GLU A 160 10.24 14.50 10.92
C GLU A 160 9.45 13.23 11.27
N ARG A 161 8.45 13.34 12.14
CA ARG A 161 7.80 12.17 12.77
C ARG A 161 6.28 12.23 12.69
N GLU A 162 5.74 13.43 12.60
CA GLU A 162 4.32 13.71 12.59
C GLU A 162 3.71 13.17 11.30
N LEU A 163 2.71 12.29 11.44
CA LEU A 163 1.95 11.68 10.36
C LEU A 163 0.51 11.42 10.80
N PRO A 164 -0.44 11.36 9.85
CA PRO A 164 -1.85 11.08 10.17
C PRO A 164 -2.09 9.62 10.61
N SER A 165 -1.22 8.68 10.19
CA SER A 165 -1.39 7.25 10.47
C SER A 165 -0.09 6.46 10.28
N PHE A 166 -0.10 5.21 10.74
CA PHE A 166 0.93 4.20 10.49
C PHE A 166 0.32 3.04 9.66
N PRO A 167 0.54 2.99 8.33
CA PRO A 167 -0.21 2.08 7.45
C PRO A 167 0.40 0.67 7.30
N PHE A 168 1.48 0.35 8.02
CA PHE A 168 2.14 -0.94 7.93
C PHE A 168 1.65 -1.88 9.02
N VAL A 169 1.37 -3.14 8.65
CA VAL A 169 0.86 -4.16 9.59
C VAL A 169 1.75 -5.41 9.48
N PRO A 170 2.30 -5.92 10.60
CA PRO A 170 3.07 -7.16 10.58
C PRO A 170 2.28 -8.34 10.01
N GLY A 171 2.92 -9.14 9.14
CA GLY A 171 2.33 -10.27 8.43
C GLY A 171 1.35 -9.88 7.32
N LYS A 172 1.36 -8.62 6.87
CA LYS A 172 0.50 -8.12 5.79
C LYS A 172 1.32 -7.58 4.62
N PRO A 173 0.78 -7.71 3.39
CA PRO A 173 1.40 -7.10 2.22
C PRO A 173 1.30 -5.58 2.29
N PHE A 174 2.25 -4.91 1.64
CA PHE A 174 2.22 -3.47 1.43
C PHE A 174 2.62 -3.13 -0.01
N GLU A 175 2.12 -2.00 -0.49
CA GLU A 175 2.63 -1.30 -1.67
C GLU A 175 3.09 0.10 -1.24
N LEU A 176 4.38 0.37 -1.36
CA LEU A 176 4.99 1.67 -1.07
C LEU A 176 5.36 2.35 -2.39
N LYS A 177 4.80 3.53 -2.61
CA LYS A 177 5.06 4.38 -3.78
C LYS A 177 5.81 5.63 -3.36
N ILE A 178 6.94 5.91 -4.01
CA ILE A 178 7.76 7.09 -3.75
C ILE A 178 7.94 7.83 -5.07
N LEU A 179 7.24 8.96 -5.20
CA LEU A 179 7.34 9.87 -6.34
C LEU A 179 8.41 10.92 -6.04
N CYS A 180 9.45 10.96 -6.87
CA CYS A 180 10.45 12.01 -6.86
C CYS A 180 9.93 13.19 -7.69
N THR A 181 9.94 14.37 -7.09
CA THR A 181 9.63 15.63 -7.78
C THR A 181 10.85 16.56 -7.73
N ASP A 182 10.77 17.73 -8.35
CA ASP A 182 11.82 18.76 -8.27
C ASP A 182 12.04 19.29 -6.84
N THR A 183 11.06 19.17 -5.95
CA THR A 183 11.12 19.83 -4.63
C THR A 183 11.06 18.87 -3.44
N GLU A 184 10.52 17.67 -3.64
CA GLU A 184 10.25 16.72 -2.57
C GLU A 184 10.09 15.28 -3.05
N PHE A 185 10.19 14.36 -2.10
CA PHE A 185 9.65 13.01 -2.22
C PHE A 185 8.18 13.03 -1.75
N LYS A 186 7.27 12.47 -2.55
CA LYS A 186 5.89 12.21 -2.14
C LYS A 186 5.72 10.71 -1.95
N VAL A 187 5.18 10.32 -0.79
CA VAL A 187 5.06 8.92 -0.41
C VAL A 187 3.59 8.54 -0.23
N ALA A 188 3.21 7.42 -0.83
CA ALA A 188 1.91 6.78 -0.66
C ALA A 188 2.09 5.33 -0.25
N VAL A 189 1.18 4.82 0.59
CA VAL A 189 1.13 3.42 1.00
C VAL A 189 -0.27 2.89 0.73
N ASN A 190 -0.38 1.73 0.09
CA ASN A 190 -1.65 1.07 -0.20
C ASN A 190 -2.67 2.01 -0.86
N LYS A 191 -2.24 2.72 -1.91
CA LYS A 191 -3.02 3.70 -2.70
C LYS A 191 -3.40 5.00 -1.98
N SER A 192 -3.03 5.18 -0.72
CA SER A 192 -3.31 6.41 0.04
C SER A 192 -2.05 7.24 0.22
N HIS A 193 -2.13 8.54 -0.05
CA HIS A 193 -1.04 9.47 0.25
C HIS A 193 -0.76 9.50 1.75
N LEU A 194 0.52 9.46 2.12
CA LEU A 194 0.94 9.40 3.51
C LEU A 194 1.71 10.65 3.93
N LEU A 195 2.70 11.07 3.14
CA LEU A 195 3.61 12.16 3.49
C LEU A 195 4.32 12.77 2.30
N GLU A 196 4.88 13.94 2.56
CA GLU A 196 5.85 14.63 1.70
C GLU A 196 7.14 14.88 2.50
N TYR A 197 8.29 14.79 1.85
CA TYR A 197 9.60 15.07 2.45
C TYR A 197 10.40 16.00 1.54
N LYS A 198 10.60 17.25 1.95
CA LYS A 198 11.32 18.25 1.16
C LYS A 198 12.78 17.86 0.98
N HIS A 199 13.31 18.08 -0.22
CA HIS A 199 14.70 17.77 -0.54
C HIS A 199 15.68 18.60 0.30
N ARG A 200 16.44 17.93 1.16
CA ARG A 200 17.57 18.54 1.89
C ARG A 200 18.87 18.50 1.09
N ILE A 201 19.00 17.51 0.20
CA ILE A 201 20.03 17.40 -0.83
C ILE A 201 19.38 17.74 -2.18
N ARG A 202 19.91 18.71 -2.92
CA ARG A 202 19.27 19.23 -4.14
C ARG A 202 19.92 18.74 -5.44
N GLU A 203 21.09 18.11 -5.37
CA GLU A 203 21.77 17.47 -6.49
C GLU A 203 21.10 16.12 -6.82
N LEU A 204 19.85 16.17 -7.30
CA LEU A 204 19.00 15.00 -7.49
C LEU A 204 19.65 13.93 -8.40
N ASN A 205 20.37 14.37 -9.44
CA ASN A 205 21.15 13.54 -10.36
C ASN A 205 22.35 12.81 -9.71
N GLN A 206 22.68 13.13 -8.46
CA GLN A 206 23.71 12.47 -7.67
C GLN A 206 23.13 11.51 -6.63
N ILE A 207 21.81 11.49 -6.43
CA ILE A 207 21.13 10.51 -5.55
C ILE A 207 20.95 9.22 -6.33
N ARG A 208 21.97 8.34 -6.31
CA ARG A 208 22.16 7.23 -7.26
C ARG A 208 21.92 5.85 -6.69
N ASP A 209 21.57 5.71 -5.43
CA ASP A 209 21.32 4.40 -4.83
C ASP A 209 20.05 4.43 -4.00
N LEU A 210 19.20 3.42 -4.21
CA LEU A 210 18.10 3.09 -3.33
C LEU A 210 18.45 1.80 -2.60
N SER A 211 18.31 1.77 -1.28
CA SER A 211 18.51 0.57 -0.48
C SER A 211 17.29 0.27 0.39
N VAL A 212 16.86 -0.98 0.45
CA VAL A 212 15.79 -1.46 1.33
C VAL A 212 16.33 -2.54 2.26
N TYR A 213 16.13 -2.38 3.56
CA TYR A 213 16.58 -3.36 4.55
C TYR A 213 15.69 -3.41 5.80
N GLY A 214 15.89 -4.42 6.63
CA GLY A 214 15.13 -4.66 7.86
C GLY A 214 14.05 -5.74 7.69
N ASP A 215 12.94 -5.58 8.41
CA ASP A 215 11.98 -6.65 8.67
C ASP A 215 10.87 -6.75 7.61
N VAL A 216 11.30 -6.92 6.36
CA VAL A 216 10.45 -6.98 5.17
C VAL A 216 10.92 -8.10 4.22
N THR A 217 10.00 -8.65 3.44
CA THR A 217 10.28 -9.41 2.21
C THR A 217 9.85 -8.61 1.00
N LEU A 218 10.54 -8.75 -0.13
CA LEU A 218 10.23 -8.00 -1.36
C LEU A 218 9.65 -8.93 -2.41
N SER A 219 8.54 -8.51 -3.02
CA SER A 219 7.94 -9.18 -4.17
C SER A 219 8.26 -8.46 -5.48
N SER A 220 8.34 -7.13 -5.47
CA SER A 220 8.78 -6.34 -6.62
C SER A 220 9.38 -4.99 -6.21
N VAL A 221 10.30 -4.49 -7.03
CA VAL A 221 10.75 -3.09 -7.01
C VAL A 221 10.78 -2.60 -8.44
N ASN A 222 9.91 -1.64 -8.77
CA ASN A 222 9.74 -1.10 -10.11
C ASN A 222 10.06 0.39 -10.13
N VAL A 223 10.65 0.85 -11.23
CA VAL A 223 10.93 2.27 -11.49
C VAL A 223 10.25 2.67 -12.79
N GLU A 224 9.46 3.73 -12.72
CA GLU A 224 8.69 4.25 -13.85
C GLU A 224 8.85 5.77 -13.93
N THR A 225 8.61 6.33 -15.12
CA THR A 225 8.44 7.77 -15.29
C THR A 225 6.97 8.07 -15.51
N LEU A 226 6.36 8.88 -14.65
CA LEU A 226 5.01 9.36 -14.89
C LEU A 226 5.03 10.33 -16.07
N GLN A 227 4.10 10.15 -17.02
CA GLN A 227 3.93 11.02 -18.18
C GLN A 227 3.19 12.30 -17.78
#